data_AF-W7QI60-F1
#
_entry.id   AF-W7QI60-F1
#
_cell.length_a   1.000
_cell.length_b   1.000
_cell.length_c   1.000
_cell.angle_alpha   90.00
_cell.angle_beta   90.00
_cell.angle_gamma   90.00
#
_symmetry.space_group_name_H-M   'P 1'
#
loop_
_entity.id
_entity.type
_entity.pdbx_description
1 polymer ?
#
loop_
_entity_poly.entity_id
_entity_poly.type
_entity_poly.pdbx_seq_one_letter_code
_entity_poly.pdbx_strand_id
1 'polypeptide(L)'
;MDLKEIIDKQVAMDICHGFPVSFDSEAEAYAQLSKDLVGLLGEVGEFANIIKKINIKLDRPKEYELDISVAKEKLGEELADTFIYMIRLAAILEIDLEKQLIDKMQRNEARYAQLRK
;
A
#
# COMPACT_ATOMS: atom_id res chain seq x y z
N MET A 1 -10.80 14.91 3.98
CA MET A 1 -10.94 13.91 2.91
C MET A 1 -11.17 12.60 3.62
N ASP A 2 -12.34 12.04 3.42
CA ASP A 2 -12.74 10.75 3.99
C ASP A 2 -11.96 9.63 3.30
N LEU A 3 -11.62 8.53 3.98
CA LEU A 3 -10.84 7.44 3.35
C LEU A 3 -11.60 6.88 2.15
N LYS A 4 -12.92 6.75 2.29
CA LYS A 4 -13.83 6.45 1.19
C LYS A 4 -13.67 7.38 -0.02
N GLU A 5 -13.53 8.69 0.18
CA GLU A 5 -13.34 9.64 -0.94
C GLU A 5 -12.02 9.38 -1.68
N ILE A 6 -10.96 9.00 -0.96
CA ILE A 6 -9.67 8.65 -1.57
C ILE A 6 -9.80 7.39 -2.43
N ILE A 7 -10.45 6.37 -1.87
CA ILE A 7 -10.70 5.09 -2.55
C ILE A 7 -11.52 5.33 -3.83
N ASP A 8 -12.65 6.04 -3.72
CA ASP A 8 -13.52 6.31 -4.86
C ASP A 8 -12.78 7.08 -5.96
N LYS A 9 -11.94 8.06 -5.58
CA LYS A 9 -11.12 8.83 -6.53
C LYS A 9 -10.06 7.96 -7.22
N GLN A 10 -9.35 7.12 -6.46
CA GLN A 10 -8.32 6.24 -7.03
C GLN A 10 -8.94 5.22 -7.99
N VAL A 11 -10.05 4.58 -7.60
CA VAL A 11 -10.76 3.62 -8.46
C VAL A 11 -11.23 4.28 -9.75
N ALA A 12 -11.75 5.51 -9.70
CA ALA A 12 -12.14 6.25 -10.89
C ALA A 12 -10.95 6.55 -11.82
N MET A 13 -9.78 6.89 -11.25
CA MET A 13 -8.55 7.11 -12.03
C MET A 13 -8.04 5.81 -12.66
N ASP A 14 -8.07 4.71 -11.94
CA ASP A 14 -7.66 3.40 -12.44
C ASP A 14 -8.49 2.97 -13.65
N ILE A 15 -9.82 3.09 -13.55
CA ILE A 15 -10.74 2.82 -14.65
C ILE A 15 -10.43 3.71 -15.86
N CYS A 16 -10.20 5.01 -15.63
CA CYS A 16 -9.86 5.97 -16.68
C CYS A 16 -8.54 5.60 -17.40
N HIS A 17 -7.56 5.08 -16.67
CA HIS A 17 -6.27 4.64 -17.22
C HIS A 17 -6.30 3.22 -17.80
N GLY A 18 -7.46 2.55 -17.84
CA GLY A 18 -7.60 1.21 -18.41
C GLY A 18 -7.18 0.08 -17.47
N PHE A 19 -7.14 0.33 -16.16
CA PHE A 19 -6.97 -0.69 -15.14
C PHE A 19 -8.34 -1.10 -14.56
N PRO A 20 -8.98 -2.16 -15.09
CA PRO A 20 -10.29 -2.57 -14.62
C PRO A 20 -10.26 -3.03 -13.16
N VAL A 21 -11.37 -2.81 -12.47
CA VAL A 21 -11.64 -3.33 -11.12
C VAL A 21 -12.92 -4.16 -11.06
N SER A 22 -13.60 -4.33 -12.19
CA SER A 22 -14.81 -5.15 -12.36
C SER A 22 -14.59 -6.10 -13.54
N PHE A 23 -15.05 -7.34 -13.40
CA PHE A 23 -14.75 -8.44 -14.31
C PHE A 23 -16.00 -9.29 -14.57
N ASP A 24 -16.07 -9.90 -15.75
CA ASP A 24 -17.23 -10.69 -16.17
C ASP A 24 -17.27 -12.09 -15.51
N SER A 25 -16.15 -12.53 -14.91
CA SER A 25 -16.06 -13.79 -14.18
C SER A 25 -15.11 -13.73 -12.99
N GLU A 26 -15.36 -14.60 -12.00
CA GLU A 26 -14.45 -14.78 -10.86
C GLU A 26 -13.04 -15.20 -11.32
N ALA A 27 -12.94 -16.04 -12.36
CA ALA A 27 -11.65 -16.47 -12.89
C ALA A 27 -10.79 -15.29 -13.38
N GLU A 28 -11.41 -14.32 -14.08
CA GLU A 28 -10.75 -13.09 -14.52
C GLU A 28 -10.39 -12.19 -13.34
N ALA A 29 -11.30 -12.02 -12.37
CA ALA A 29 -11.04 -11.23 -11.17
C ALA A 29 -9.84 -11.77 -10.38
N TYR A 30 -9.77 -13.08 -10.12
CA TYR A 30 -8.65 -13.70 -9.41
C TYR A 30 -7.35 -13.71 -10.22
N ALA A 31 -7.42 -13.77 -11.55
CA ALA A 31 -6.26 -13.57 -12.40
C ALA A 31 -5.71 -12.14 -12.29
N GLN A 32 -6.59 -11.12 -12.21
CA GLN A 32 -6.15 -9.75 -11.97
C GLN A 32 -5.63 -9.54 -10.55
N LEU A 33 -6.30 -10.06 -9.53
CA LEU A 33 -5.83 -10.02 -8.14
C LEU A 33 -4.41 -10.59 -8.01
N SER A 34 -4.09 -11.65 -8.75
CA SER A 34 -2.74 -12.22 -8.76
C SER A 34 -1.70 -11.24 -9.31
N LYS A 35 -2.04 -10.48 -10.36
CA LYS A 35 -1.16 -9.44 -10.93
C LYS A 35 -1.02 -8.26 -9.97
N ASP A 36 -2.13 -7.79 -9.40
CA ASP A 36 -2.14 -6.66 -8.47
C ASP A 36 -1.41 -7.00 -7.16
N LEU A 37 -1.47 -8.26 -6.71
CA LEU A 37 -0.67 -8.74 -5.57
C LEU A 37 0.83 -8.76 -5.89
N VAL A 38 1.23 -9.15 -7.11
CA VAL A 38 2.63 -9.05 -7.55
C VAL A 38 3.08 -7.59 -7.58
N GLY A 39 2.24 -6.68 -8.07
CA GLY A 39 2.49 -5.24 -8.03
C GLY A 39 2.69 -4.73 -6.60
N LEU A 40 1.75 -5.05 -5.70
CA LEU A 40 1.86 -4.72 -4.27
C LEU A 40 3.21 -5.16 -3.67
N LEU A 41 3.62 -6.39 -3.92
CA LEU A 41 4.89 -6.92 -3.42
C LEU A 41 6.10 -6.25 -4.09
N GLY A 42 5.95 -5.79 -5.33
CA GLY A 42 6.93 -4.94 -6.02
C GLY A 42 7.20 -3.65 -5.27
N GLU A 43 6.14 -2.88 -4.98
CA GLU A 43 6.26 -1.58 -4.27
C GLU A 43 6.80 -1.76 -2.85
N VAL A 44 6.37 -2.81 -2.14
CA VAL A 44 6.95 -3.16 -0.83
C VAL A 44 8.44 -3.50 -0.95
N GLY A 45 8.84 -4.15 -2.05
CA GLY A 45 10.23 -4.45 -2.37
C GLY A 45 11.06 -3.19 -2.66
N GLU A 46 10.50 -2.22 -3.38
CA GLU A 46 11.09 -0.91 -3.66
C GLU A 46 11.30 -0.14 -2.35
N PHE A 47 10.26 -0.08 -1.51
CA PHE A 47 10.32 0.49 -0.16
C PHE A 47 11.45 -0.15 0.69
N ALA A 48 11.49 -1.48 0.73
CA ALA A 48 12.52 -2.23 1.45
C ALA A 48 13.94 -1.96 0.91
N ASN A 49 14.08 -1.82 -0.41
CA ASN A 49 15.33 -1.50 -1.06
C ASN A 49 15.83 -0.09 -0.68
N ILE A 50 14.95 0.89 -0.57
CA ILE A 50 15.31 2.24 -0.10
C ILE A 50 15.77 2.20 1.35
N ILE A 51 15.05 1.52 2.25
CA ILE A 51 15.48 1.35 3.65
C ILE A 51 16.87 0.71 3.73
N LYS A 52 17.12 -0.36 2.95
CA LYS A 52 18.44 -1.00 2.88
C LYS A 52 19.53 0.00 2.48
N LYS A 53 19.29 0.84 1.47
CA LYS A 53 20.26 1.87 1.04
C LYS A 53 20.50 2.92 2.12
N ILE A 54 19.45 3.34 2.84
CA ILE A 54 19.59 4.26 3.98
C ILE A 54 20.45 3.63 5.07
N ASN A 55 20.23 2.36 5.43
CA ASN A 55 21.04 1.68 6.43
C ASN A 55 22.51 1.59 6.01
N ILE A 56 22.80 1.26 4.74
CA ILE A 56 24.17 1.28 4.21
C ILE A 56 24.81 2.67 4.32
N LYS A 57 24.05 3.75 4.04
CA LYS A 57 24.51 5.13 4.21
C LYS A 57 24.86 5.44 5.67
N LEU A 58 24.02 5.00 6.61
CA LEU A 58 24.22 5.24 8.04
C LEU A 58 25.43 4.46 8.58
N ASP A 59 25.63 3.22 8.12
CA ASP A 59 26.76 2.39 8.49
C ASP A 59 28.08 2.88 7.89
N ARG A 60 28.04 3.40 6.65
CA ARG A 60 29.23 3.82 5.87
C ARG A 60 29.09 5.24 5.33
N PRO A 61 29.03 6.27 6.19
CA PRO A 61 28.67 7.63 5.80
C PRO A 61 29.63 8.28 4.79
N LYS A 62 30.90 7.83 4.75
CA LYS A 62 31.95 8.35 3.85
C LYS A 62 32.15 7.55 2.55
N GLU A 63 31.67 6.32 2.48
CA GLU A 63 31.93 5.40 1.35
C GLU A 63 30.70 5.21 0.46
N TYR A 64 29.52 5.57 0.95
CA TYR A 64 28.26 5.45 0.24
C TYR A 64 27.58 6.81 0.15
N GLU A 65 27.36 7.30 -1.06
CA GLU A 65 26.66 8.56 -1.31
C GLU A 65 25.17 8.30 -1.48
N LEU A 66 24.38 8.92 -0.60
CA LEU A 66 22.92 8.90 -0.63
C LEU A 66 22.43 10.15 0.09
N ASP A 67 21.53 10.88 -0.55
CA ASP A 67 20.77 11.94 0.09
C ASP A 67 19.60 11.31 0.88
N ILE A 68 19.64 11.47 2.21
CA ILE A 68 18.63 10.91 3.11
C ILE A 68 17.28 11.63 2.94
N SER A 69 17.27 12.93 2.64
CA SER A 69 16.02 13.68 2.44
C SER A 69 15.29 13.16 1.22
N VAL A 70 16.00 13.06 0.09
CA VAL A 70 15.45 12.51 -1.15
C VAL A 70 15.02 11.05 -0.97
N ALA A 71 15.80 10.24 -0.23
CA ALA A 71 15.40 8.86 0.05
C ALA A 71 14.12 8.77 0.90
N LYS A 72 13.90 9.70 1.83
CA LYS A 72 12.66 9.76 2.64
C LYS A 72 11.45 10.17 1.82
N GLU A 73 11.60 11.09 0.86
CA GLU A 73 10.51 11.45 -0.06
C GLU A 73 10.07 10.21 -0.85
N LYS A 74 11.03 9.47 -1.41
CA LYS A 74 10.74 8.21 -2.13
C LYS A 74 10.07 7.16 -1.25
N LEU A 75 10.49 7.01 0.01
CA LEU A 75 9.79 6.11 0.95
C LEU A 75 8.30 6.46 1.09
N GLY A 76 7.95 7.75 1.03
CA GLY A 76 6.56 8.20 1.04
C GLY A 76 5.82 7.81 -0.24
N GLU A 77 6.47 7.93 -1.40
CA GLU A 77 5.94 7.49 -2.69
C GLU A 77 5.66 5.98 -2.69
N GLU A 78 6.64 5.15 -2.33
CA GLU A 78 6.46 3.69 -2.31
C GLU A 78 5.35 3.23 -1.33
N LEU A 79 5.17 3.95 -0.22
CA LEU A 79 4.06 3.69 0.71
C LEU A 79 2.71 4.05 0.09
N ALA A 80 2.65 5.14 -0.67
CA ALA A 80 1.46 5.54 -1.40
C ALA A 80 1.14 4.51 -2.52
N ASP A 81 2.14 4.04 -3.26
CA ASP A 81 1.97 3.03 -4.31
C ASP A 81 1.52 1.69 -3.72
N THR A 82 2.11 1.28 -2.59
CA THR A 82 1.64 0.14 -1.79
C THR A 82 0.17 0.31 -1.40
N PHE A 83 -0.23 1.51 -0.98
CA PHE A 83 -1.60 1.82 -0.60
C PHE A 83 -2.57 1.76 -1.79
N ILE A 84 -2.16 2.28 -2.95
CA ILE A 84 -2.93 2.20 -4.20
C ILE A 84 -3.22 0.75 -4.56
N TYR A 85 -2.22 -0.14 -4.50
CA TYR A 85 -2.47 -1.57 -4.73
C TYR A 85 -3.42 -2.19 -3.70
N MET A 86 -3.35 -1.80 -2.42
CA MET A 86 -4.33 -2.27 -1.43
C MET A 86 -5.75 -1.80 -1.74
N ILE A 87 -5.92 -0.55 -2.19
CA ILE A 87 -7.22 -0.03 -2.67
C ILE A 87 -7.72 -0.89 -3.82
N ARG A 88 -6.86 -1.19 -4.80
CA ARG A 88 -7.23 -2.01 -5.97
C ARG A 88 -7.69 -3.40 -5.58
N LEU A 89 -6.94 -4.08 -4.71
CA LEU A 89 -7.31 -5.41 -4.20
C LEU A 89 -8.66 -5.35 -3.48
N ALA A 90 -8.89 -4.34 -2.64
CA ALA A 90 -10.16 -4.16 -1.95
C ALA A 90 -11.32 -3.88 -2.93
N ALA A 91 -11.09 -3.08 -3.96
CA ALA A 91 -12.09 -2.76 -4.98
C ALA A 91 -12.52 -4.00 -5.77
N ILE A 92 -11.56 -4.82 -6.22
CA ILE A 92 -11.85 -6.06 -6.98
C ILE A 92 -12.56 -7.11 -6.10
N LEU A 93 -12.25 -7.16 -4.81
CA LEU A 93 -12.89 -8.05 -3.84
C LEU A 93 -14.22 -7.50 -3.27
N GLU A 94 -14.64 -6.31 -3.70
CA GLU A 94 -15.81 -5.59 -3.15
C GLU A 94 -15.77 -5.42 -1.62
N ILE A 95 -14.57 -5.21 -1.07
CA ILE A 95 -14.34 -5.02 0.36
C ILE A 95 -14.44 -3.54 0.71
N ASP A 96 -15.30 -3.23 1.69
CA ASP A 96 -15.28 -1.95 2.39
C ASP A 96 -14.04 -1.87 3.31
N LEU A 97 -12.94 -1.35 2.74
CA LEU A 97 -11.64 -1.29 3.40
C LEU A 97 -11.67 -0.39 4.64
N GLU A 98 -12.42 0.72 4.61
CA GLU A 98 -12.54 1.64 5.74
C GLU A 98 -13.22 0.95 6.93
N LYS A 99 -14.35 0.29 6.69
CA LYS A 99 -15.03 -0.49 7.72
C LYS A 99 -14.12 -1.59 8.28
N GLN A 100 -13.42 -2.35 7.43
CA GLN A 100 -12.48 -3.38 7.88
C GLN A 100 -11.37 -2.81 8.76
N LEU A 101 -10.86 -1.63 8.41
CA LEU A 101 -9.82 -0.95 9.18
C LEU A 101 -10.34 -0.52 10.56
N ILE A 102 -11.50 0.12 10.62
CA ILE A 102 -12.15 0.54 11.88
C ILE A 102 -12.41 -0.67 12.78
N ASP A 103 -13.03 -1.74 12.24
CA ASP A 103 -13.30 -2.97 12.98
C ASP A 103 -12.02 -3.63 13.49
N LYS A 104 -10.93 -3.56 12.73
CA LYS A 104 -9.63 -4.09 13.14
C LYS A 104 -8.99 -3.25 14.24
N MET A 105 -9.07 -1.93 14.14
CA MET A 105 -8.55 -1.00 15.16
C MET A 105 -9.24 -1.22 16.51
N GLN A 106 -10.57 -1.33 16.53
CA GLN A 106 -11.34 -1.59 17.76
C GLN A 106 -10.95 -2.92 18.43
N ARG A 107 -10.83 -3.99 17.62
CA ARG A 107 -10.37 -5.31 18.12
C ARG A 107 -8.95 -5.24 18.66
N ASN A 108 -8.05 -4.51 18.00
CA ASN A 108 -6.68 -4.33 18.46
C ASN A 108 -6.63 -3.49 19.74
N GLU A 109 -7.43 -2.44 19.86
CA GLU A 109 -7.53 -1.63 21.08
C GLU A 109 -7.94 -2.51 22.27
N ALA A 110 -8.98 -3.33 22.11
CA ALA A 110 -9.40 -4.27 23.15
C ALA A 110 -8.29 -5.27 23.50
N ARG A 111 -7.59 -5.80 22.49
CA ARG A 111 -6.49 -6.76 22.67
C ARG A 111 -5.28 -6.18 23.39
N TYR A 112 -4.97 -4.90 23.18
CA TYR A 112 -3.80 -4.24 23.76
C TYR A 112 -4.14 -3.35 24.94
N ALA A 113 -5.41 -3.32 25.37
CA ALA A 113 -5.85 -2.51 26.50
C ALA A 113 -5.05 -2.79 27.77
N GLN A 114 -4.67 -4.05 28.03
CA GLN A 114 -3.84 -4.41 29.18
C GLN A 114 -2.37 -3.94 29.12
N LEU A 115 -1.90 -3.42 27.98
CA LEU A 115 -0.53 -2.90 27.82
C LEU A 115 -0.45 -1.38 27.96
N ARG A 116 -1.57 -0.68 28.20
CA ARG A 116 -1.57 0.77 28.43
C ARG A 116 -0.78 1.07 29.70
N LYS A 117 0.19 1.98 29.59
CA LYS A 117 0.92 2.55 30.73
C LYS A 117 0.13 3.70 31.35
#